data_AF-A0AAV7CFD0-F1
#
_entry.id   AF-A0AAV7CFD0-F1
#
_cell.length_a   1.000
_cell.length_b   1.000
_cell.length_c   1.000
_cell.angle_alpha   90.00
_cell.angle_beta   90.00
_cell.angle_gamma   90.00
#
_symmetry.space_group_name_H-M   'P 1'
#
loop_
_entity.id
_entity.type
_entity.pdbx_description
1 polymer ?
#
loop_
_entity_poly.entity_id
_entity_poly.type
_entity_poly.pdbx_seq_one_letter_code
_entity_poly.pdbx_strand_id
1 'polypeptide(L)'
;MESMVNTVTAWVENPVKFARSHGIALSHSDLDEDVQILILEGFLLYNHKLLANMCSERYYLSIPYEECKRRRSGRNYTVPDPPGLFDGHVWPMYLKHRQEMEASGVSIGMSSSVF
;
A
#
# COMPACT_ATOMS: atom_id res chain seq x y z
N MET A 1 3.87 10.36 4.07
CA MET A 1 2.46 10.13 3.70
C MET A 1 1.88 11.30 2.90
N GLU A 2 2.14 12.56 3.29
CA GLU A 2 1.62 13.75 2.57
C GLU A 2 1.94 13.77 1.07
N SER A 3 3.18 13.46 0.67
CA SER A 3 3.53 13.39 -0.75
C SER A 3 2.68 12.36 -1.51
N MET A 4 2.41 11.19 -0.93
CA MET A 4 1.54 10.18 -1.54
C MET A 4 0.10 10.67 -1.63
N VAL A 5 -0.42 11.31 -0.57
CA VAL A 5 -1.76 11.93 -0.60
C VAL A 5 -1.86 12.92 -1.76
N ASN A 6 -0.89 13.83 -1.90
CA ASN A 6 -0.91 14.82 -2.98
C ASN A 6 -0.85 14.17 -4.37
N THR A 7 -0.04 13.11 -4.53
CA THR A 7 0.04 12.33 -5.77
C THR A 7 -1.31 11.67 -6.09
N VAL A 8 -1.95 11.05 -5.11
CA VAL A 8 -3.27 10.41 -5.29
C VAL A 8 -4.35 11.43 -5.59
N THR A 9 -4.37 12.56 -4.88
CA THR A 9 -5.31 13.66 -5.15
C THR A 9 -5.16 14.18 -6.57
N ALA A 10 -3.93 14.44 -7.03
CA ALA A 10 -3.67 14.90 -8.40
C ALA A 10 -4.12 13.88 -9.46
N TRP A 11 -3.98 12.58 -9.17
CA TRP A 11 -4.49 11.52 -10.03
C TRP A 11 -6.03 11.50 -10.06
N VAL A 12 -6.69 11.60 -8.90
CA VAL A 12 -8.16 11.63 -8.79
C VAL A 12 -8.76 12.84 -9.50
N GLU A 13 -8.11 14.01 -9.43
CA GLU A 13 -8.59 15.22 -10.09
C GLU A 13 -8.61 15.11 -11.62
N ASN A 14 -7.55 14.56 -12.21
CA ASN A 14 -7.46 14.37 -13.65
C ASN A 14 -6.40 13.31 -14.00
N PRO A 15 -6.78 12.04 -14.14
CA PRO A 15 -5.80 10.98 -14.32
C PRO A 15 -5.13 11.00 -15.70
N VAL A 16 -5.78 11.54 -16.74
CA VAL A 16 -5.17 11.80 -18.06
C VAL A 16 -4.07 12.86 -17.97
N LYS A 17 -4.34 14.00 -17.31
CA LYS A 17 -3.35 15.06 -17.10
C LYS A 17 -2.19 14.55 -16.25
N PHE A 18 -2.50 13.77 -15.21
CA PHE A 18 -1.49 13.13 -14.36
C PHE A 18 -0.59 12.20 -15.18
N ALA A 19 -1.17 11.32 -16.00
CA ALA A 19 -0.39 10.41 -16.84
C ALA A 19 0.55 11.17 -17.78
N ARG A 20 0.06 12.21 -18.46
CA ARG A 20 0.87 13.06 -19.33
C ARG A 20 2.00 13.77 -18.58
N SER A 21 1.75 14.30 -17.38
CA SER A 21 2.79 14.98 -16.59
C SER A 21 3.86 14.04 -16.06
N HIS A 22 3.57 12.74 -16.00
CA HIS A 22 4.52 11.70 -15.59
C HIS A 22 5.11 10.93 -16.79
N GLY A 23 4.91 11.41 -18.02
CA GLY A 23 5.50 10.84 -19.23
C GLY A 23 4.88 9.53 -19.71
N ILE A 24 3.68 9.20 -19.24
CA ILE A 24 2.94 8.02 -19.69
C ILE A 24 2.31 8.35 -21.04
N ALA A 25 2.67 7.59 -22.08
CA ALA A 25 2.08 7.71 -23.40
C ALA A 25 0.65 7.14 -23.37
N LEU A 26 -0.33 8.00 -23.64
CA LEU A 26 -1.73 7.60 -23.75
C LEU A 26 -2.06 7.40 -25.23
N SER A 27 -2.63 6.25 -25.54
CA SER A 27 -3.24 5.93 -26.83
C SER A 27 -4.62 6.56 -26.95
N HIS A 28 -5.19 6.55 -28.16
CA HIS A 28 -6.56 7.04 -28.37
C HIS A 28 -7.60 6.24 -27.56
N SER A 29 -7.41 4.94 -27.38
CA SER A 29 -8.28 4.13 -26.52
C SER A 29 -8.22 4.54 -25.05
N ASP A 30 -7.04 4.93 -24.54
CA ASP A 30 -6.89 5.34 -23.13
C ASP A 30 -7.60 6.67 -22.82
N LEU A 31 -7.89 7.48 -23.85
CA LEU A 31 -8.66 8.72 -23.72
C LEU A 31 -10.16 8.49 -23.74
N ASP A 32 -10.59 7.35 -24.30
CA ASP A 32 -11.99 6.94 -24.45
C ASP A 32 -12.39 5.89 -23.38
N GLU A 33 -11.48 5.48 -22.49
CA GLU A 33 -11.80 4.59 -21.38
C GLU A 33 -12.64 5.31 -20.30
N ASP A 34 -13.85 4.81 -20.08
CA ASP A 34 -14.76 5.31 -19.04
C ASP A 34 -14.26 5.03 -17.62
N VAL A 35 -13.31 4.09 -17.42
CA VAL A 35 -12.83 3.65 -16.10
C VAL A 35 -11.31 3.57 -16.06
N GLN A 36 -10.69 4.44 -15.26
CA GLN A 36 -9.25 4.40 -14.95
C GLN A 36 -9.04 3.80 -13.56
N ILE A 37 -8.05 2.91 -13.41
CA ILE A 37 -7.76 2.20 -12.14
C ILE A 37 -6.41 2.65 -11.57
N LEU A 38 -6.40 3.01 -10.29
CA LEU A 38 -5.18 3.27 -9.52
C LEU A 38 -4.99 2.18 -8.47
N ILE A 39 -3.82 1.53 -8.48
CA ILE A 39 -3.42 0.58 -7.44
C ILE A 39 -2.50 1.31 -6.46
N LEU A 40 -2.91 1.38 -5.20
CA LEU A 40 -2.10 1.89 -4.10
C LEU A 40 -1.52 0.73 -3.33
N GLU A 41 -0.19 0.66 -3.26
CA GLU A 41 0.53 -0.37 -2.50
C GLU A 41 1.37 0.28 -1.38
N GLY A 42 1.41 -0.40 -0.24
CA GLY A 42 2.22 0.01 0.90
C GLY A 42 1.80 -0.67 2.19
N PHE A 43 2.75 -0.87 3.10
CA PHE A 43 2.54 -1.66 4.32
C PHE A 43 1.82 -0.92 5.46
N LEU A 44 1.56 0.39 5.34
CA LEU A 44 0.87 1.23 6.36
C LEU A 44 -0.25 2.12 5.78
N LEU A 45 -0.76 1.81 4.59
CA LEU A 45 -1.77 2.66 3.95
C LEU A 45 -3.03 2.83 4.81
N TYR A 46 -3.50 1.75 5.44
CA TYR A 46 -4.75 1.77 6.21
C TYR A 46 -4.65 2.40 7.60
N ASN A 47 -3.43 2.61 8.12
CA ASN A 47 -3.21 3.41 9.33
C ASN A 47 -3.34 4.92 9.07
N HIS A 48 -3.40 5.34 7.80
CA HIS A 48 -3.58 6.73 7.42
C HIS A 48 -4.99 6.97 6.85
N LYS A 49 -5.90 7.46 7.69
CA LYS A 49 -7.33 7.60 7.40
C LYS A 49 -7.64 8.21 6.02
N LEU A 50 -6.92 9.27 5.63
CA LEU A 50 -7.16 9.91 4.34
C LEU A 50 -6.87 8.99 3.15
N LEU A 51 -5.79 8.20 3.21
CA LEU A 51 -5.44 7.26 2.14
C LEU A 51 -6.42 6.09 2.11
N ALA A 52 -6.76 5.55 3.29
CA ALA A 52 -7.75 4.50 3.42
C ALA A 52 -9.11 4.90 2.81
N ASN A 53 -9.55 6.13 3.06
CA ASN A 53 -10.82 6.67 2.57
C ASN A 53 -10.81 6.95 1.05
N MET A 54 -9.64 7.16 0.44
CA MET A 54 -9.52 7.33 -1.01
C MET A 54 -9.57 5.99 -1.78
N CYS A 55 -9.37 4.85 -1.10
CA CYS A 55 -9.46 3.53 -1.74
C CYS A 55 -10.92 3.07 -1.86
N SER A 56 -11.36 2.76 -3.08
CA SER A 56 -12.63 2.08 -3.35
C SER A 56 -12.60 0.63 -2.90
N GLU A 57 -11.52 -0.09 -3.23
CA GLU A 57 -11.28 -1.48 -2.84
C GLU A 57 -10.06 -1.57 -1.94
N ARG A 58 -10.10 -2.47 -0.94
CA ARG A 58 -9.04 -2.61 0.07
C ARG A 58 -8.70 -4.07 0.29
N TYR A 59 -7.43 -4.40 0.14
CA TYR A 59 -6.88 -5.74 0.30
C TYR A 59 -5.75 -5.71 1.32
N TYR A 60 -5.73 -6.70 2.21
CA TYR A 60 -4.69 -6.83 3.22
C TYR A 60 -4.03 -8.20 3.13
N LEU A 61 -2.75 -8.21 2.75
CA LEU A 61 -1.93 -9.41 2.70
C LEU A 61 -1.33 -9.67 4.08
N SER A 62 -1.67 -10.82 4.66
CA SER A 62 -1.07 -11.28 5.92
C SER A 62 -0.29 -12.56 5.69
N ILE A 63 0.88 -12.66 6.33
CA ILE A 63 1.73 -13.85 6.33
C ILE A 63 2.14 -14.19 7.76
N PRO A 64 2.25 -15.49 8.12
CA PRO A 64 2.70 -15.89 9.44
C PRO A 64 4.12 -15.39 9.75
N TYR A 65 4.41 -15.22 11.04
CA TYR A 65 5.69 -14.71 11.55
C TYR A 65 6.91 -15.39 10.91
N GLU A 66 6.95 -16.72 10.92
CA GLU A 66 8.10 -17.49 10.43
C GLU A 66 8.36 -17.25 8.94
N GLU A 67 7.31 -17.25 8.12
CA GLU A 67 7.42 -17.02 6.69
C GLU A 67 7.78 -15.55 6.39
N CYS A 68 7.23 -14.61 7.16
CA CYS A 68 7.59 -13.20 7.06
C CYS A 68 9.08 -12.98 7.36
N LYS A 69 9.56 -13.56 8.46
CA LYS A 69 10.96 -13.49 8.87
C LYS A 69 11.87 -14.08 7.80
N ARG A 70 11.56 -15.29 7.32
CA ARG A 70 12.31 -15.98 6.26
C ARG A 70 12.39 -15.13 4.99
N ARG A 71 11.27 -14.57 4.52
CA ARG A 71 11.25 -13.69 3.32
C ARG A 71 12.03 -12.38 3.55
N ARG A 72 11.88 -11.74 4.71
CA ARG A 72 12.61 -10.51 5.08
C ARG A 72 14.12 -10.75 5.11
N SER A 73 14.56 -11.84 5.73
CA SER A 73 15.98 -12.20 5.82
C SER A 73 16.63 -12.44 4.46
N GLY A 74 15.85 -12.80 3.44
CA GLY A 74 16.32 -12.93 2.06
C GLY A 74 16.32 -11.63 1.25
N ARG A 75 15.84 -10.51 1.80
CA ARG A 75 15.70 -9.25 1.07
C ARG A 75 16.87 -8.30 1.37
N ASN A 76 17.45 -7.73 0.32
CA ASN A 76 18.51 -6.72 0.46
C ASN A 76 17.89 -5.32 0.52
N TYR A 77 17.86 -4.75 1.72
CA TYR A 77 17.50 -3.35 1.93
C TYR A 77 18.71 -2.43 1.69
N THR A 78 18.46 -1.17 1.28
CA THR A 78 19.52 -0.16 1.10
C THR A 78 20.33 0.05 2.37
N VAL A 79 19.65 0.05 3.52
CA VAL A 79 20.27 -0.03 4.84
C VAL A 79 20.02 -1.44 5.36
N PRO A 80 21.06 -2.26 5.56
CA PRO A 80 20.90 -3.61 6.08
C PRO A 80 20.21 -3.63 7.44
N ASP A 81 19.34 -4.60 7.66
CA ASP A 81 18.69 -4.81 8.95
C ASP A 81 19.77 -5.19 10.00
N PRO A 82 19.91 -4.46 11.13
CA PRO A 82 20.81 -4.86 12.19
C PRO A 82 20.34 -6.16 12.87
N PRO A 83 21.24 -6.88 13.56
CA PRO A 83 20.89 -8.10 14.28
C PRO A 83 19.69 -7.89 15.21
N GLY A 84 18.68 -8.76 15.10
CA GLY A 84 17.47 -8.71 15.93
C GLY A 84 16.44 -7.65 15.53
N LEU A 85 16.64 -6.85 14.47
CA LEU A 85 15.68 -5.80 14.05
C LEU A 85 14.28 -6.37 13.80
N PHE A 86 14.18 -7.55 13.19
CA PHE A 86 12.89 -8.13 12.86
C PHE A 86 12.06 -8.41 14.12
N ASP A 87 12.68 -9.08 15.09
CA ASP A 87 12.04 -9.52 16.33
C ASP A 87 11.81 -8.35 17.29
N GLY A 88 12.78 -7.43 17.36
CA GLY A 88 12.75 -6.29 18.27
C GLY A 88 11.94 -5.10 17.78
N HIS A 89 11.68 -4.99 16.46
CA HIS A 89 11.03 -3.80 15.90
C HIS A 89 10.02 -4.11 14.79
N VAL A 90 10.42 -4.76 13.69
CA VAL A 90 9.55 -4.91 12.50
C VAL A 90 8.25 -5.64 12.84
N TRP A 91 8.35 -6.79 13.50
CA TRP A 91 7.18 -7.60 13.85
C TRP A 91 6.31 -6.96 14.94
N PRO A 92 6.86 -6.45 16.06
CA PRO A 92 6.09 -5.67 17.03
C PRO A 92 5.34 -4.48 16.39
N MET A 93 5.99 -3.74 15.49
CA MET A 93 5.35 -2.61 14.81
C MET A 93 4.26 -3.08 13.85
N TYR A 94 4.45 -4.18 13.12
CA TYR A 94 3.38 -4.77 12.31
C TYR A 94 2.15 -5.12 13.16
N LEU A 95 2.33 -5.80 14.30
CA LEU A 95 1.23 -6.18 15.19
C LEU A 95 0.49 -4.94 15.72
N LYS A 96 1.25 -3.92 16.16
CA LYS A 96 0.68 -2.64 16.60
C LYS A 96 -0.18 -2.00 15.51
N HIS A 97 0.36 -1.84 14.31
CA HIS A 97 -0.36 -1.19 13.21
C HIS A 97 -1.56 -2.00 12.73
N ARG A 98 -1.47 -3.34 12.78
CA ARG A 98 -2.62 -4.21 12.48
C ARG A 98 -3.76 -3.99 13.48
N GLN A 99 -3.47 -3.93 14.77
CA GLN A 99 -4.48 -3.65 15.80
C GLN A 99 -5.11 -2.26 15.62
N GLU A 100 -4.30 -1.23 15.33
CA GLU A 100 -4.80 0.12 15.04
C GLU A 100 -5.71 0.15 13.81
N MET A 101 -5.34 -0.59 12.75
CA MET A 101 -6.16 -0.73 11.54
C MET A 101 -7.48 -1.44 11.84
N GLU A 102 -7.46 -2.57 12.56
CA GLU A 102 -8.67 -3.30 12.97
C GLU A 102 -9.60 -2.41 13.82
N ALA A 103 -9.03 -1.62 14.74
CA ALA A 103 -9.78 -0.68 15.57
C ALA A 103 -10.31 0.55 14.81
N SER A 104 -9.73 0.89 13.66
CA SER A 104 -10.12 2.06 12.86
C SER A 104 -11.43 1.87 12.07
N GLY A 105 -11.97 0.64 12.04
CA GLY A 105 -13.19 0.33 11.31
C GLY A 105 -13.04 0.31 9.79
N VAL A 106 -11.81 0.33 9.26
CA VAL A 106 -11.55 0.17 7.83
C VAL A 106 -12.01 -1.23 7.39
N SER A 107 -13.00 -1.28 6.50
CA SER A 107 -13.46 -2.53 5.90
C SER A 107 -12.40 -3.03 4.92
N ILE A 108 -11.94 -4.26 5.14
CA ILE A 108 -10.98 -4.96 4.27
C ILE A 108 -11.76 -6.04 3.52
N GLY A 109 -11.68 -6.04 2.19
CA GLY A 109 -12.24 -7.12 1.36
C GLY A 109 -11.56 -8.44 1.70
N MET A 110 -12.34 -9.52 1.81
CA MET A 110 -11.97 -10.87 2.24
C MET A 110 -10.46 -11.12 2.39
N SER A 111 -9.98 -11.18 3.64
CA SER A 111 -8.60 -11.56 3.93
C SER A 111 -8.35 -12.98 3.43
N SER A 112 -7.65 -13.10 2.31
CA SER A 112 -7.16 -14.39 1.82
C SER A 112 -5.78 -14.59 2.43
N SER A 113 -5.64 -15.64 3.25
CA SER A 113 -4.30 -16.12 3.63
C SER A 113 -3.62 -16.62 2.36
N VAL A 114 -2.66 -15.87 1.85
CA VAL A 114 -1.83 -16.30 0.72
C VAL A 114 -0.72 -17.16 1.30
N PHE A 115 -0.98 -18.47 1.39
CA PHE A 115 0.04 -19.47 1.70
C PHE A 115 0.82 -19.82 0.44
#